data_AF-A0AAW5DLE4-F1
#
_entry.id   AF-A0AAW5DLE4-F1
#
_cell.length_a   1.000
_cell.length_b   1.000
_cell.length_c   1.000
_cell.angle_alpha   90.00
_cell.angle_beta   90.00
_cell.angle_gamma   90.00
#
_symmetry.space_group_name_H-M   'P 1'
#
loop_
_entity.id
_entity.type
_entity.pdbx_description
1 polymer ?
#
loop_
_entity_poly.entity_id
_entity_poly.type
_entity_poly.pdbx_seq_one_letter_code
_entity_poly.pdbx_strand_id
1 'polypeptide(L)'
;MQNQPDASEAYVLQAELLVDTLSTQKLLFQRGVSEYELIEILKKAPYRFFDDASLREPLMLFKTHFIVFHALYQLKRRWIEQGEGVLDIHTLNIKLNQESAHSDNYKDKESQDKVGAITEADALAEYYLDWGNFEKADRKSVDALLNAFWHRMASGNAHTFEQEDIADAHALLGLPQDEHVSLSVLKRVYKKALQLVHPDKGGTQQEAQDVIHAYQLLLGYYSLK
;
A
#
# COMPACT_ATOMS: atom_id res chain seq x y z
N MET A 1 25.56 -12.70 15.14
CA MET A 1 24.83 -13.15 13.93
C MET A 1 23.83 -12.06 13.61
N GLN A 2 24.25 -11.05 12.83
CA GLN A 2 23.36 -10.02 12.31
C GLN A 2 22.59 -10.67 11.14
N ASN A 3 21.31 -10.95 11.35
CA ASN A 3 20.40 -11.20 10.24
C ASN A 3 20.30 -9.88 9.47
N GLN A 4 20.83 -9.85 8.25
CA GLN A 4 20.38 -8.86 7.29
C GLN A 4 18.86 -9.01 7.17
N PRO A 5 18.07 -7.92 7.16
CA PRO A 5 16.67 -8.03 6.80
C PRO A 5 16.63 -8.68 5.42
N ASP A 6 15.93 -9.81 5.32
CA ASP A 6 15.71 -10.49 4.06
C ASP A 6 15.02 -9.47 3.14
N ALA A 7 15.48 -9.31 1.89
CA ALA A 7 14.90 -8.34 0.96
C ALA A 7 13.37 -8.53 0.83
N SER A 8 12.89 -9.76 1.08
CA SER A 8 11.49 -10.12 1.24
C SER A 8 10.74 -9.32 2.31
N GLU A 9 11.35 -9.07 3.49
CA GLU A 9 10.73 -8.35 4.61
C GLU A 9 10.47 -6.88 4.27
N ALA A 10 11.42 -6.22 3.60
CA ALA A 10 11.27 -4.83 3.19
C ALA A 10 10.08 -4.63 2.21
N TYR A 11 9.85 -5.57 1.30
CA TYR A 11 8.74 -5.48 0.34
C TYR A 11 7.38 -5.64 0.99
N VAL A 12 7.28 -6.57 1.95
CA VAL A 12 6.05 -6.75 2.72
C VAL A 12 5.73 -5.45 3.46
N LEU A 13 6.73 -4.77 4.03
CA LEU A 13 6.54 -3.48 4.68
C LEU A 13 6.12 -2.37 3.72
N GLN A 14 6.67 -2.34 2.50
CA GLN A 14 6.27 -1.36 1.48
C GLN A 14 4.85 -1.61 0.95
N ALA A 15 4.47 -2.86 0.72
CA ALA A 15 3.11 -3.23 0.34
C ALA A 15 2.11 -2.86 1.45
N GLU A 16 2.44 -3.13 2.71
CA GLU A 16 1.63 -2.70 3.86
C GLU A 16 1.52 -1.17 3.95
N LEU A 17 2.62 -0.45 3.71
CA LEU A 17 2.64 1.01 3.69
C LEU A 17 1.72 1.59 2.61
N LEU A 18 1.68 0.96 1.43
CA LEU A 18 0.75 1.35 0.38
C LEU A 18 -0.70 1.15 0.83
N VAL A 19 -1.04 0.02 1.43
CA VAL A 19 -2.40 -0.24 1.95
C VAL A 19 -2.80 0.82 2.99
N ASP A 20 -1.91 1.14 3.91
CA ASP A 20 -2.14 2.18 4.92
C ASP A 20 -2.27 3.57 4.29
N THR A 21 -1.48 3.88 3.27
CA THR A 21 -1.62 5.13 2.53
C THR A 21 -3.00 5.22 1.89
N LEU A 22 -3.43 4.18 1.19
CA LEU A 22 -4.73 4.15 0.54
C LEU A 22 -5.88 4.23 1.56
N SER A 23 -5.73 3.66 2.77
CA SER A 23 -6.77 3.76 3.79
C SER A 23 -7.02 5.21 4.26
N THR A 24 -6.02 6.10 4.17
CA THR A 24 -6.19 7.53 4.47
C THR A 24 -6.93 8.31 3.38
N GLN A 25 -7.12 7.71 2.20
CA GLN A 25 -7.71 8.34 1.01
C GLN A 25 -9.19 8.00 0.82
N LYS A 26 -9.93 7.70 1.88
CA LYS A 26 -11.31 7.22 1.82
C LYS A 26 -12.24 8.10 0.97
N LEU A 27 -12.10 9.42 1.06
CA LEU A 27 -12.89 10.38 0.27
C LEU A 27 -12.63 10.26 -1.25
N LEU A 28 -11.40 9.93 -1.66
CA LEU A 28 -11.06 9.67 -3.05
C LEU A 28 -11.88 8.48 -3.58
N PHE A 29 -11.93 7.39 -2.81
CA PHE A 29 -12.66 6.20 -3.19
C PHE A 29 -14.17 6.37 -3.11
N GLN A 30 -14.71 7.18 -2.19
CA GLN A 30 -16.14 7.51 -2.19
C GLN A 30 -16.57 8.23 -3.48
N ARG A 31 -15.70 9.08 -4.03
CA ARG A 31 -15.93 9.78 -5.30
C ARG A 31 -15.78 8.87 -6.51
N GLY A 32 -14.90 7.88 -6.41
CA GLY A 32 -14.46 7.03 -7.53
C GLY A 32 -13.19 7.58 -8.17
N VAL A 33 -12.26 6.69 -8.48
CA VAL A 33 -10.97 7.03 -9.12
C VAL A 33 -10.57 5.93 -10.09
N SER A 34 -10.08 6.28 -11.27
CA SER A 34 -9.50 5.28 -12.18
C SER A 34 -8.14 4.79 -11.67
N GLU A 35 -7.71 3.61 -12.11
CA GLU A 35 -6.37 3.09 -11.84
C GLU A 35 -5.29 4.08 -12.27
N TYR A 36 -5.43 4.67 -13.46
CA TYR A 36 -4.46 5.62 -14.00
C TYR A 36 -4.34 6.85 -13.10
N GLU A 37 -5.47 7.44 -12.69
CA GLU A 37 -5.46 8.60 -11.78
C GLU A 37 -4.88 8.24 -10.41
N LEU A 38 -5.20 7.05 -9.89
CA LEU A 38 -4.65 6.57 -8.63
C LEU A 38 -3.13 6.44 -8.70
N ILE A 39 -2.60 5.83 -9.78
CA ILE A 39 -1.15 5.72 -9.99
C ILE A 39 -0.51 7.10 -10.13
N GLU A 40 -1.12 8.03 -10.88
CA GLU A 40 -0.61 9.40 -11.04
C GLU A 40 -0.60 10.18 -9.72
N ILE A 41 -1.55 9.94 -8.82
CA ILE A 41 -1.52 10.50 -7.46
C ILE A 41 -0.35 9.89 -6.67
N LEU A 42 -0.20 8.56 -6.71
CA LEU A 42 0.84 7.83 -5.97
C LEU A 42 2.26 8.13 -6.47
N LYS A 43 2.43 8.57 -7.73
CA LYS A 43 3.70 9.07 -8.28
C LYS A 43 4.12 10.42 -7.70
N LYS A 44 3.18 11.28 -7.34
CA LYS A 44 3.46 12.66 -6.93
C LYS A 44 3.81 12.73 -5.45
N ALA A 45 4.43 13.85 -5.06
CA ALA A 45 4.57 14.18 -3.64
C ALA A 45 3.17 14.28 -2.98
N PRO A 46 3.02 13.85 -1.72
CA PRO A 46 4.07 13.39 -0.81
C PRO A 46 4.41 11.89 -0.93
N TYR A 47 3.66 11.10 -1.70
CA TYR A 47 3.75 9.64 -1.63
C TYR A 47 4.93 9.03 -2.38
N ARG A 48 5.16 9.49 -3.62
CA ARG A 48 6.26 9.03 -4.49
C ARG A 48 6.48 7.50 -4.48
N PHE A 49 5.40 6.72 -4.48
CA PHE A 49 5.45 5.24 -4.54
C PHE A 49 5.84 4.74 -5.92
N PHE A 50 5.74 5.55 -6.98
CA PHE A 50 6.04 5.11 -8.33
C PHE A 50 6.86 6.17 -9.04
N ASP A 51 7.68 5.74 -9.99
CA ASP A 51 8.48 6.63 -10.82
C ASP A 51 7.87 6.82 -12.22
N ASP A 52 8.47 7.69 -13.03
CA ASP A 52 7.96 7.99 -14.37
C ASP A 52 8.07 6.84 -15.38
N ALA A 53 8.88 5.84 -15.09
CA ALA A 53 9.03 4.64 -15.91
C ALA A 53 8.14 3.47 -15.42
N SER A 54 7.42 3.62 -14.29
CA SER A 54 6.41 2.66 -13.82
C SER A 54 5.30 2.41 -14.84
N LEU A 55 5.00 3.38 -15.72
CA LEU A 55 3.96 3.27 -16.75
C LEU A 55 4.48 3.12 -18.19
N ARG A 56 5.79 2.94 -18.39
CA ARG A 56 6.40 2.92 -19.74
C ARG A 56 6.79 1.54 -20.22
N GLU A 57 7.38 0.74 -19.33
CA GLU A 57 7.87 -0.60 -19.67
C GLU A 57 6.79 -1.65 -19.38
N PRO A 58 6.50 -2.61 -20.28
CA PRO A 58 5.44 -3.61 -20.08
C PRO A 58 5.55 -4.38 -18.76
N LEU A 59 6.76 -4.74 -18.35
CA LEU A 59 7.01 -5.41 -17.08
C LEU A 59 6.73 -4.50 -15.88
N MET A 60 7.11 -3.21 -15.98
CA MET A 60 6.87 -2.24 -14.91
C MET A 60 5.38 -1.90 -14.77
N LEU A 61 4.66 -1.83 -15.90
CA LEU A 61 3.21 -1.67 -15.95
C LEU A 61 2.52 -2.82 -15.21
N PHE A 62 2.86 -4.07 -15.57
CA PHE A 62 2.30 -5.25 -14.89
C PHE A 62 2.57 -5.23 -13.39
N LYS A 63 3.80 -4.90 -12.97
CA LYS A 63 4.17 -4.87 -11.55
C LYS A 63 3.44 -3.77 -10.78
N THR A 64 3.39 -2.57 -11.35
CA THR A 64 2.68 -1.42 -10.77
C THR A 64 1.21 -1.77 -10.59
N HIS A 65 0.57 -2.28 -11.65
CA HIS A 65 -0.81 -2.75 -11.63
C HIS A 65 -1.03 -3.79 -10.53
N PHE A 66 -0.20 -4.84 -10.49
CA PHE A 66 -0.35 -5.91 -9.50
C PHE A 66 -0.27 -5.38 -8.08
N ILE A 67 0.72 -4.54 -7.76
CA ILE A 67 0.92 -4.02 -6.40
C ILE A 67 -0.22 -3.10 -5.97
N VAL A 68 -0.69 -2.25 -6.87
CA VAL A 68 -1.88 -1.41 -6.62
C VAL A 68 -3.09 -2.29 -6.35
N PHE A 69 -3.36 -3.29 -7.19
CA PHE A 69 -4.51 -4.17 -7.03
C PHE A 69 -4.40 -5.04 -5.79
N HIS A 70 -3.22 -5.57 -5.48
CA HIS A 70 -2.94 -6.26 -4.21
C HIS A 70 -3.34 -5.39 -3.01
N ALA A 71 -2.89 -4.14 -2.99
CA ALA A 71 -3.22 -3.20 -1.92
C ALA A 71 -4.71 -2.88 -1.85
N LEU A 72 -5.38 -2.70 -3.00
CA LEU A 72 -6.82 -2.46 -3.06
C LEU A 72 -7.63 -3.66 -2.56
N TYR A 73 -7.24 -4.90 -2.88
CA TYR A 73 -7.92 -6.10 -2.39
C TYR A 73 -7.70 -6.33 -0.88
N GLN A 74 -6.52 -5.99 -0.36
CA GLN A 74 -6.32 -5.95 1.09
C GLN A 74 -7.20 -4.89 1.76
N LEU A 75 -7.27 -3.69 1.17
CA LEU A 75 -8.09 -2.60 1.69
C LEU A 75 -9.59 -2.93 1.65
N LYS A 76 -10.05 -3.61 0.59
CA LYS A 76 -11.41 -4.13 0.47
C LYS A 76 -11.77 -5.04 1.65
N ARG A 77 -10.92 -6.03 1.96
CA ARG A 77 -11.13 -6.92 3.12
C ARG A 77 -11.20 -6.11 4.42
N ARG A 78 -10.25 -5.20 4.62
CA ARG A 78 -10.16 -4.35 5.81
C ARG A 78 -11.42 -3.50 6.02
N TRP A 79 -11.93 -2.85 4.98
CA TRP A 79 -13.13 -2.02 5.08
C TRP A 79 -14.41 -2.82 5.25
N ILE A 80 -14.50 -4.02 4.67
CA ILE A 80 -15.60 -4.95 4.95
C ILE A 80 -15.60 -5.35 6.43
N GLU A 81 -14.45 -5.77 6.96
CA GLU A 81 -14.30 -6.18 8.36
C GLU A 81 -14.61 -5.04 9.35
N GLN A 82 -14.33 -3.80 8.95
CA GLN A 82 -14.60 -2.59 9.75
C GLN A 82 -16.02 -2.05 9.58
N GLY A 83 -16.84 -2.61 8.68
CA GLY A 83 -18.19 -2.12 8.38
C GLY A 83 -18.22 -0.78 7.63
N GLU A 84 -17.13 -0.42 6.95
CA GLU A 84 -16.95 0.88 6.28
C GLU A 84 -17.56 0.93 4.87
N GLY A 85 -17.88 -0.23 4.31
CA GLY A 85 -18.41 -0.41 2.96
C GLY A 85 -17.66 -1.46 2.15
N VAL A 86 -18.10 -1.65 0.91
CA VAL A 86 -17.45 -2.54 -0.06
C VAL A 86 -16.73 -1.71 -1.10
N LEU A 87 -15.43 -1.99 -1.29
CA LEU A 87 -14.65 -1.41 -2.38
C LEU A 87 -14.87 -2.21 -3.66
N ASP A 88 -15.49 -1.56 -4.65
CA ASP A 88 -15.56 -2.06 -6.02
C ASP A 88 -14.27 -1.70 -6.75
N ILE A 89 -13.62 -2.71 -7.33
CA ILE A 89 -12.29 -2.57 -7.95
C ILE A 89 -12.44 -2.83 -9.44
N HIS A 90 -12.57 -1.75 -10.21
CA HIS A 90 -12.51 -1.76 -11.67
C HIS A 90 -11.46 -0.77 -12.14
N THR A 91 -10.70 -1.10 -13.18
CA THR A 91 -9.61 -0.25 -13.70
C THR A 91 -10.05 1.17 -14.06
N LEU A 92 -11.29 1.35 -14.53
CA LEU A 92 -11.83 2.65 -14.91
C LEU A 92 -12.50 3.39 -13.74
N ASN A 93 -12.88 2.69 -12.68
CA ASN A 93 -13.57 3.27 -11.54
C ASN A 93 -13.46 2.37 -10.31
N ILE A 94 -12.56 2.73 -9.41
CA ILE A 94 -12.38 2.13 -8.10
C ILE A 94 -13.19 2.96 -7.11
N LYS A 95 -14.23 2.36 -6.51
CA LYS A 95 -15.21 3.10 -5.71
C LYS A 95 -15.60 2.39 -4.42
N LEU A 96 -15.64 3.14 -3.32
CA LEU A 96 -16.14 2.68 -2.03
C LEU A 96 -17.65 2.93 -1.96
N ASN A 97 -18.43 1.87 -1.82
CA ASN A 97 -19.88 1.94 -1.63
C ASN A 97 -20.24 1.62 -0.18
N GLN A 98 -20.86 2.58 0.51
CA GLN A 98 -21.25 2.44 1.92
C GLN A 98 -22.65 1.82 2.10
N GLU A 99 -23.48 1.85 1.05
CA GLU A 99 -24.86 1.35 1.09
C GLU A 99 -24.94 -0.19 1.21
N SER A 100 -23.89 -0.91 0.83
CA SER A 100 -23.82 -2.37 0.94
C SER A 100 -23.49 -2.88 2.35
N ALA A 101 -23.06 -2.02 3.28
CA ALA A 101 -22.73 -2.42 4.66
C ALA A 101 -23.98 -2.62 5.55
N HIS A 102 -25.12 -2.05 5.16
CA HIS A 102 -26.39 -2.13 5.90
C HIS A 102 -27.51 -2.89 5.18
N SER A 103 -27.18 -3.58 4.09
CA SER A 103 -28.12 -4.49 3.45
C SER A 103 -27.89 -5.92 3.94
N ASP A 104 -28.53 -6.26 5.06
CA ASP A 104 -29.00 -7.62 5.34
C ASP A 104 -29.99 -8.15 4.26
N ASN A 105 -30.15 -7.44 3.14
CA ASN A 105 -30.97 -7.79 2.00
C ASN A 105 -30.15 -8.02 0.71
N TYR A 106 -28.97 -8.64 0.80
CA TYR A 106 -28.44 -9.47 -0.31
C TYR A 106 -29.24 -10.78 -0.46
N LYS A 107 -30.59 -10.68 -0.47
CA LYS A 107 -31.46 -11.83 -0.73
C LYS A 107 -32.48 -11.63 -1.84
N ASP A 108 -32.72 -10.42 -2.33
CA ASP A 108 -33.71 -10.22 -3.38
C ASP A 108 -33.13 -9.49 -4.59
N LYS A 109 -32.37 -10.23 -5.39
CA LYS A 109 -32.60 -10.34 -6.84
C LYS A 109 -31.75 -11.46 -7.44
N GLU A 110 -32.46 -12.55 -7.73
CA GLU A 110 -32.15 -13.52 -8.79
C GLU A 110 -30.85 -14.33 -8.62
N SER A 111 -30.95 -15.42 -7.86
CA SER A 111 -30.84 -16.79 -8.38
C SER A 111 -30.58 -17.76 -7.22
N GLN A 112 -31.60 -18.53 -6.87
CA GLN A 112 -31.40 -19.82 -6.18
C GLN A 112 -30.48 -20.66 -7.09
N ASP A 113 -29.20 -20.80 -6.71
CA ASP A 113 -28.27 -21.91 -7.06
C ASP A 113 -26.80 -21.45 -7.10
N LYS A 114 -26.19 -21.02 -5.99
CA LYS A 114 -24.70 -20.97 -5.89
C LYS A 114 -24.21 -21.27 -4.47
N VAL A 115 -24.44 -22.49 -4.00
CA VAL A 115 -23.55 -23.10 -3.00
C VAL A 115 -22.30 -23.55 -3.76
N GLY A 116 -21.28 -22.69 -3.83
CA GLY A 116 -19.93 -23.07 -4.28
C GLY A 116 -19.40 -22.49 -5.60
N ALA A 117 -20.06 -21.52 -6.23
CA ALA A 117 -19.50 -20.88 -7.42
C ALA A 117 -18.72 -19.62 -7.05
N ILE A 118 -17.38 -19.73 -7.11
CA ILE A 118 -16.41 -18.62 -7.03
C ILE A 118 -16.86 -17.53 -8.01
N THR A 119 -17.12 -16.31 -7.52
CA THR A 119 -17.43 -15.18 -8.40
C THR A 119 -16.16 -14.69 -9.10
N GLU A 120 -16.26 -13.99 -10.23
CA GLU A 120 -15.09 -13.39 -10.88
C GLU A 120 -14.33 -12.43 -9.93
N ALA A 121 -15.06 -11.74 -9.05
CA ALA A 121 -14.46 -10.89 -8.01
C ALA A 121 -13.66 -11.70 -6.99
N ASP A 122 -14.12 -12.91 -6.63
CA ASP A 122 -13.39 -13.81 -5.72
C ASP A 122 -12.14 -14.39 -6.39
N ALA A 123 -12.24 -14.76 -7.68
CA ALA A 123 -11.10 -15.25 -8.45
C ALA A 123 -10.01 -14.19 -8.62
N LEU A 124 -10.39 -12.93 -8.87
CA LEU A 124 -9.43 -11.83 -8.93
C LEU A 124 -8.82 -11.54 -7.55
N ALA A 125 -9.61 -11.58 -6.47
CA ALA A 125 -9.07 -11.43 -5.13
C ALA A 125 -8.04 -12.53 -4.79
N GLU A 126 -8.34 -13.79 -5.13
CA GLU A 126 -7.40 -14.90 -4.97
C GLU A 126 -6.12 -14.67 -5.78
N TYR A 127 -6.25 -14.17 -7.01
CA TYR A 127 -5.11 -13.88 -7.87
C TYR A 127 -4.19 -12.81 -7.30
N TYR A 128 -4.73 -11.62 -6.96
CA TYR A 128 -3.91 -10.48 -6.53
C TYR A 128 -3.41 -10.61 -5.10
N LEU A 129 -4.07 -11.39 -4.23
CA LEU A 129 -3.61 -11.59 -2.85
C LEU A 129 -2.49 -12.66 -2.75
N ASP A 130 -2.27 -13.46 -3.79
CA ASP A 130 -1.18 -14.43 -3.87
C ASP A 130 0.07 -13.82 -4.52
N TRP A 131 1.09 -13.52 -3.70
CA TRP A 131 2.39 -13.05 -4.17
C TRP A 131 3.08 -14.02 -5.15
N GLY A 132 2.77 -15.32 -5.09
CA GLY A 132 3.25 -16.28 -6.08
C GLY A 132 2.78 -15.98 -7.50
N ASN A 133 1.66 -15.27 -7.70
CA ASN A 133 1.22 -14.82 -9.02
C ASN A 133 2.01 -13.62 -9.54
N PHE A 134 2.48 -12.76 -8.64
CA PHE A 134 3.42 -11.72 -8.97
C PHE A 134 4.76 -12.32 -9.44
N GLU A 135 5.23 -13.37 -8.75
CA GLU A 135 6.51 -14.03 -9.04
C GLU A 135 6.49 -14.89 -10.33
N LYS A 136 5.32 -15.40 -10.71
CA LYS A 136 5.17 -16.20 -11.94
C LYS A 136 5.40 -15.40 -13.22
N ALA A 137 5.30 -14.07 -13.18
CA ALA A 137 5.47 -13.22 -14.35
C ALA A 137 6.90 -13.17 -14.90
N ASP A 138 7.93 -13.60 -14.15
CA ASP A 138 9.29 -13.85 -14.69
C ASP A 138 10.20 -14.73 -13.79
N ARG A 139 9.98 -16.05 -13.79
CA ARG A 139 10.59 -17.05 -12.87
C ARG A 139 12.13 -17.06 -12.72
N LYS A 140 12.90 -16.33 -13.52
CA LYS A 140 14.37 -16.30 -13.42
C LYS A 140 14.96 -14.98 -12.95
N SER A 141 14.15 -13.93 -12.81
CA SER A 141 14.63 -12.57 -12.53
C SER A 141 13.91 -11.89 -11.37
N VAL A 142 12.87 -12.52 -10.79
CA VAL A 142 11.92 -11.87 -9.89
C VAL A 142 12.56 -11.22 -8.69
N ASP A 143 13.42 -11.89 -7.93
CA ASP A 143 14.01 -11.28 -6.74
C ASP A 143 14.90 -10.09 -7.09
N ALA A 144 15.75 -10.21 -8.11
CA ALA A 144 16.63 -9.13 -8.54
C ALA A 144 15.87 -7.94 -9.15
N LEU A 145 14.78 -8.21 -9.87
CA LEU A 145 13.92 -7.19 -10.47
C LEU A 145 12.89 -6.63 -9.49
N LEU A 146 12.51 -7.36 -8.43
CA LEU A 146 11.75 -6.87 -7.28
C LEU A 146 12.63 -5.98 -6.42
N ASN A 147 13.85 -6.45 -6.13
CA ASN A 147 14.90 -5.64 -5.54
C ASN A 147 15.05 -4.38 -6.38
N ALA A 148 15.29 -4.48 -7.68
CA ALA A 148 15.42 -3.30 -8.52
C ALA A 148 14.16 -2.43 -8.56
N PHE A 149 12.96 -3.01 -8.54
CA PHE A 149 11.69 -2.27 -8.56
C PHE A 149 11.49 -1.48 -7.26
N TRP A 150 11.58 -2.15 -6.12
CA TRP A 150 11.41 -1.55 -4.79
C TRP A 150 12.60 -0.70 -4.38
N HIS A 151 13.80 -1.04 -4.83
CA HIS A 151 14.98 -0.21 -4.67
C HIS A 151 14.90 1.01 -5.59
N ARG A 152 14.34 0.92 -6.80
CA ARG A 152 14.04 2.10 -7.63
C ARG A 152 12.85 2.90 -7.11
N MET A 153 11.94 2.28 -6.38
CA MET A 153 10.89 2.98 -5.65
C MET A 153 11.43 3.70 -4.40
N ALA A 154 12.32 3.05 -3.65
CA ALA A 154 12.98 3.62 -2.49
C ALA A 154 14.05 4.66 -2.88
N SER A 155 14.76 4.45 -3.99
CA SER A 155 15.87 5.28 -4.50
C SER A 155 15.50 6.19 -5.67
N GLY A 156 14.31 6.06 -6.26
CA GLY A 156 13.74 7.04 -7.21
C GLY A 156 13.57 8.41 -6.57
N ASN A 157 13.65 8.44 -5.24
CA ASN A 157 13.92 9.59 -4.41
C ASN A 157 15.38 9.56 -3.92
N ALA A 158 16.35 9.72 -4.81
CA ALA A 158 17.59 10.39 -4.43
C ALA A 158 17.29 11.87 -4.12
N HIS A 159 16.39 12.14 -3.16
CA HIS A 159 16.80 13.09 -2.14
C HIS A 159 18.03 12.41 -1.53
N THR A 160 19.18 13.07 -1.63
CA THR A 160 20.18 12.91 -0.58
C THR A 160 19.39 12.84 0.72
N PHE A 161 19.55 11.77 1.50
CA PHE A 161 18.99 11.73 2.85
C PHE A 161 19.66 12.88 3.59
N GLU A 162 19.07 14.08 3.47
CA GLU A 162 19.57 15.25 4.14
C GLU A 162 19.44 14.91 5.61
N GLN A 163 20.52 15.14 6.35
CA GLN A 163 20.59 14.72 7.74
C GLN A 163 19.45 15.37 8.57
N GLU A 164 18.96 16.52 8.11
CA GLU A 164 17.80 17.24 8.61
C GLU A 164 16.47 16.48 8.37
N ASP A 165 16.21 15.95 7.17
CA ASP A 165 14.99 15.17 6.89
C ASP A 165 14.92 13.89 7.75
N ILE A 166 16.06 13.21 7.93
CA ILE A 166 16.16 12.05 8.83
C ILE A 166 15.87 12.46 10.27
N ALA A 167 16.45 13.58 10.72
CA ALA A 167 16.28 14.08 12.06
C ALA A 167 14.81 14.43 12.36
N ASP A 168 14.13 15.09 11.42
CA ASP A 168 12.72 15.44 11.52
C ASP A 168 11.81 14.20 11.52
N ALA A 169 12.11 13.20 10.67
CA ALA A 169 11.36 11.94 10.67
C ALA A 169 11.49 11.18 12.00
N HIS A 170 12.69 11.17 12.59
CA HIS A 170 12.93 10.65 13.93
C HIS A 170 12.13 11.38 15.00
N ALA A 171 12.14 12.71 14.96
CA ALA A 171 11.40 13.55 15.90
C ALA A 171 9.88 13.32 15.79
N LEU A 172 9.35 13.26 14.57
CA LEU A 172 7.92 13.03 14.31
C LEU A 172 7.45 11.67 14.83
N LEU A 173 8.26 10.62 14.66
CA LEU A 173 7.93 9.29 15.19
C LEU A 173 8.33 9.11 16.66
N GLY A 174 9.03 10.06 17.27
CA GLY A 174 9.52 9.95 18.65
C GLY A 174 10.59 8.86 18.83
N LEU A 175 11.45 8.67 17.83
CA LEU A 175 12.55 7.70 17.83
C LEU A 175 13.90 8.38 18.11
N PRO A 176 14.80 7.77 18.91
CA PRO A 176 16.14 8.31 19.13
C PRO A 176 16.98 8.26 17.85
N GLN A 177 17.76 9.31 17.57
CA GLN A 177 18.63 9.40 16.38
C GLN A 177 19.95 8.63 16.54
N ASP A 178 20.43 8.49 17.77
CA ASP A 178 21.77 7.96 18.08
C ASP A 178 21.81 6.44 18.15
N GLU A 179 20.65 5.78 18.07
CA GLU A 179 20.51 4.33 18.20
C GLU A 179 20.01 3.70 16.91
N HIS A 180 20.54 2.52 16.60
CA HIS A 180 20.02 1.73 15.49
C HIS A 180 18.65 1.16 15.85
N VAL A 181 17.60 1.66 15.20
CA VAL A 181 16.23 1.17 15.37
C VAL A 181 15.99 -0.02 14.43
N SER A 182 15.66 -1.19 14.99
CA SER A 182 15.24 -2.34 14.16
C SER A 182 13.96 -2.04 13.37
N LEU A 183 13.80 -2.64 12.19
CA LEU A 183 12.61 -2.47 11.35
C LEU A 183 11.30 -2.81 12.09
N SER A 184 11.32 -3.83 12.95
CA SER A 184 10.15 -4.20 13.76
C SER A 184 9.74 -3.11 14.76
N VAL A 185 10.72 -2.42 15.36
CA VAL A 185 10.46 -1.30 16.28
C VAL A 185 9.95 -0.10 15.50
N LEU A 186 10.58 0.24 14.37
CA LEU A 186 10.16 1.31 13.49
C LEU A 186 8.70 1.12 13.04
N LYS A 187 8.37 -0.08 12.53
CA LYS A 187 7.00 -0.46 12.13
C LYS A 187 6.00 -0.24 13.26
N ARG A 188 6.31 -0.72 14.46
CA ARG A 188 5.40 -0.62 15.62
C ARG A 188 5.12 0.84 16.00
N VAL A 189 6.15 1.69 16.02
CA VAL A 189 6.02 3.11 16.34
C VAL A 189 5.22 3.83 15.27
N TYR A 190 5.53 3.56 14.00
CA TYR A 190 4.77 4.06 12.85
C TYR A 190 3.29 3.70 12.93
N LYS A 191 2.93 2.43 13.12
CA LYS A 191 1.52 2.00 13.19
C LYS A 191 0.77 2.72 14.31
N LYS A 192 1.42 2.94 15.47
CA LYS A 192 0.85 3.69 16.58
C LYS A 192 0.65 5.17 16.22
N ALA A 193 1.65 5.80 15.60
CA ALA A 193 1.56 7.20 15.16
C ALA A 193 0.45 7.37 14.13
N LEU A 194 0.43 6.54 13.08
CA LEU A 194 -0.58 6.61 12.03
C LEU A 194 -1.99 6.41 12.60
N GLN A 195 -2.17 5.49 13.54
CA GLN A 195 -3.46 5.29 14.19
C GLN A 195 -3.99 6.56 14.91
N LEU A 196 -3.10 7.37 15.50
CA LEU A 196 -3.48 8.59 16.20
C LEU A 196 -3.92 9.70 15.23
N VAL A 197 -3.25 9.80 14.09
CA VAL A 197 -3.49 10.87 13.10
C VAL A 197 -4.39 10.42 11.93
N HIS A 198 -4.91 9.20 11.95
CA HIS A 198 -5.73 8.69 10.85
C HIS A 198 -7.01 9.53 10.69
N PRO A 199 -7.43 9.87 9.46
CA PRO A 199 -8.64 10.66 9.21
C PRO A 199 -9.91 10.11 9.88
N ASP A 200 -10.12 8.79 9.81
CA ASP A 200 -11.26 8.13 10.47
C ASP A 200 -11.21 8.18 12.01
N LYS A 201 -10.07 8.56 12.62
CA LYS A 201 -9.87 8.61 14.08
C LYS A 201 -9.70 10.04 14.62
N GLY A 202 -10.01 11.04 13.81
CA GLY A 202 -10.01 12.46 14.20
C GLY A 202 -8.74 13.23 13.84
N GLY A 203 -7.76 12.60 13.19
CA GLY A 203 -6.64 13.32 12.58
C GLY A 203 -6.97 13.82 11.18
N THR A 204 -5.99 14.41 10.51
CA THR A 204 -6.12 14.94 9.15
C THR A 204 -5.36 14.11 8.14
N GLN A 205 -5.74 14.23 6.88
CA GLN A 205 -5.02 13.59 5.78
C GLN A 205 -3.55 14.05 5.73
N GLN A 206 -3.28 15.32 6.03
CA GLN A 206 -1.92 15.86 6.02
C GLN A 206 -1.07 15.24 7.14
N GLU A 207 -1.56 15.18 8.37
CA GLU A 207 -0.81 14.57 9.47
C GLU A 207 -0.52 13.09 9.21
N ALA A 208 -1.47 12.36 8.63
CA ALA A 208 -1.25 10.97 8.23
C ALA A 208 -0.19 10.85 7.13
N GLN A 209 -0.20 11.75 6.15
CA GLN A 209 0.83 11.82 5.10
C GLN A 209 2.22 12.09 5.69
N ASP A 210 2.33 13.02 6.65
CA ASP A 210 3.61 13.35 7.29
C ASP A 210 4.18 12.13 8.03
N VAL A 211 3.34 11.40 8.76
CA VAL A 211 3.74 10.15 9.45
C VAL A 211 4.14 9.05 8.47
N ILE A 212 3.38 8.87 7.38
CA ILE A 212 3.70 7.90 6.31
C ILE A 212 5.05 8.25 5.67
N HIS A 213 5.28 9.52 5.36
CA HIS A 213 6.50 9.98 4.73
C HIS A 213 7.71 9.78 5.65
N ALA A 214 7.60 10.13 6.93
CA ALA A 214 8.66 9.89 7.92
C ALA A 214 9.01 8.39 8.03
N TYR A 215 8.00 7.52 8.05
CA TYR A 215 8.24 6.08 8.05
C TYR A 215 8.91 5.59 6.75
N GLN A 216 8.47 6.07 5.59
CA GLN A 216 9.07 5.71 4.30
C GLN A 216 10.55 6.10 4.24
N LEU A 217 10.88 7.30 4.72
CA LEU A 217 12.24 7.81 4.75
C LEU A 217 13.13 6.97 5.67
N LEU A 218 12.69 6.70 6.91
CA LEU A 218 13.45 5.90 7.87
C LEU A 218 13.54 4.42 7.45
N LEU A 219 12.51 3.87 6.80
CA LEU A 219 12.56 2.52 6.25
C LEU A 219 13.68 2.41 5.21
N GLY A 220 13.78 3.37 4.29
CA GLY A 220 14.88 3.42 3.32
C GLY A 220 16.25 3.57 3.99
N TYR A 221 16.36 4.48 4.95
CA TYR A 221 17.59 4.73 5.70
C TYR A 221 18.13 3.49 6.43
N TYR A 222 17.25 2.76 7.14
CA TYR A 222 17.63 1.55 7.88
C TYR A 222 17.75 0.29 7.02
N SER A 223 17.15 0.28 5.83
CA SER A 223 17.30 -0.86 4.90
C SER A 223 18.62 -0.80 4.11
N LEU A 224 19.26 0.37 4.04
CA LEU A 224 20.55 0.58 3.35
C LEU A 224 21.77 0.53 4.28
N LYS A 225 21.56 0.54 5.60
CA LYS A 225 22.60 0.45 6.63
C LYS A 225 22.82 -0.98 7.10
#